data_AF-A0A067FCL0-F1
#
_entry.id   AF-A0A067FCL0-F1
#
_cell.length_a   1.000
_cell.length_b   1.000
_cell.length_c   1.000
_cell.angle_alpha   90.00
_cell.angle_beta   90.00
_cell.angle_gamma   90.00
#
_symmetry.space_group_name_H-M   'P 1'
#
loop_
_entity.id
_entity.type
_entity.pdbx_description
1 polymer ?
#
loop_
_entity_poly.entity_id
_entity_poly.type
_entity_poly.pdbx_seq_one_letter_code
_entity_poly.pdbx_strand_id
1 'polypeptide(L)'
;MTSKYLVPRSKTFNQLKQVHSYLLKTLTKPHDQYHYYAQFLIRLLQLPGDNLSYARQVFDQIPKCKTQFLWTSLIRNHVLHAHFRQSILLYAKMHRLGVLTSGFTFSSVLNACARVPSLLE
;
A
#
# COMPACT_ATOMS: atom_id res chain seq x y z
N MET A 1 -12.39 18.47 -15.25
CA MET A 1 -10.96 18.33 -14.84
C MET A 1 -10.82 17.00 -14.11
N THR A 2 -10.08 16.06 -14.69
CA THR A 2 -10.08 14.65 -14.28
C THR A 2 -9.44 14.47 -12.91
N SER A 3 -10.20 13.84 -12.01
CA SER A 3 -9.85 13.40 -10.66
C SER A 3 -8.45 12.77 -10.49
N LYS A 4 -7.89 12.18 -11.55
CA LYS A 4 -6.49 11.68 -11.63
C LYS A 4 -5.46 12.77 -11.26
N TYR A 5 -5.75 14.05 -11.51
CA TYR A 5 -4.85 15.17 -11.18
C TYR A 5 -4.99 15.67 -9.72
N LEU A 6 -6.02 15.25 -9.00
CA LEU A 6 -6.30 15.71 -7.62
C LEU A 6 -5.63 14.83 -6.56
N VAL A 7 -5.44 13.54 -6.86
CA VAL A 7 -4.79 12.59 -5.95
C VAL A 7 -3.36 13.03 -5.59
N PRO A 8 -2.48 13.38 -6.54
CA PRO A 8 -1.11 13.79 -6.20
C PRO A 8 -1.07 15.13 -5.44
N ARG A 9 -2.09 15.98 -5.60
CA ARG A 9 -2.17 17.33 -5.03
C ARG A 9 -2.79 17.39 -3.63
N SER A 10 -3.41 16.31 -3.16
CA SER A 10 -4.05 16.27 -1.84
C SER A 10 -2.99 16.46 -0.75
N LYS A 11 -3.15 17.42 0.16
CA LYS A 11 -2.16 17.68 1.23
C LYS A 11 -2.52 17.02 2.56
N THR A 12 -3.77 16.60 2.71
CA THR A 12 -4.29 16.00 3.94
C THR A 12 -5.04 14.70 3.66
N PHE A 13 -5.10 13.84 4.67
CA PHE A 13 -5.84 12.58 4.61
C PHE A 13 -7.33 12.78 4.31
N ASN A 14 -7.94 13.85 4.85
CA ASN A 14 -9.35 14.16 4.63
C ASN A 14 -9.64 14.55 3.18
N GLN A 15 -8.80 15.39 2.56
CA GLN A 15 -8.92 15.72 1.14
C GLN A 15 -8.78 14.46 0.28
N LEU A 16 -7.80 13.61 0.61
CA LEU A 16 -7.57 12.37 -0.11
C LEU A 16 -8.79 11.42 0.00
N LYS A 17 -9.40 11.29 1.18
CA LYS A 17 -10.66 10.53 1.40
C LYS A 17 -11.85 11.09 0.60
N GLN A 18 -12.01 12.41 0.53
CA GLN A 18 -13.08 13.02 -0.28
C GLN A 18 -12.91 12.69 -1.76
N VAL A 19 -11.67 12.81 -2.26
CA VAL A 19 -11.31 12.42 -3.63
C VAL A 19 -11.58 10.93 -3.85
N HIS A 20 -11.33 10.06 -2.86
CA HIS A 20 -11.65 8.64 -2.92
C HIS A 20 -13.13 8.34 -3.07
N SER A 21 -13.97 8.93 -2.22
CA SER A 21 -15.42 8.77 -2.28
C SER A 21 -15.99 9.22 -3.64
N TYR A 22 -15.52 10.36 -4.16
CA TYR A 22 -15.92 10.85 -5.47
C TYR A 22 -15.50 9.89 -6.60
N LEU A 23 -14.31 9.31 -6.50
CA LEU A 23 -13.75 8.43 -7.51
C LEU A 23 -14.41 7.07 -7.59
N LEU A 24 -14.78 6.48 -6.45
CA LEU A 24 -15.57 5.25 -6.42
C LEU A 24 -16.91 5.40 -7.15
N LYS A 25 -17.51 6.59 -7.11
CA LYS A 25 -18.78 6.87 -7.81
C LYS A 25 -18.64 7.11 -9.31
N THR A 26 -17.46 7.51 -9.77
CA THR A 26 -17.25 7.99 -11.14
C THR A 26 -16.40 7.05 -12.02
N LEU A 27 -15.59 6.18 -11.43
CA LEU A 27 -14.76 5.22 -12.17
C LEU A 27 -15.51 3.92 -12.46
N THR A 28 -16.02 3.79 -13.68
CA THR A 28 -16.75 2.60 -14.14
C THR A 28 -15.89 1.56 -14.85
N LYS A 29 -14.69 1.91 -15.31
CA LYS A 29 -13.81 1.01 -16.08
C LYS A 29 -12.73 0.36 -15.19
N PRO A 30 -12.52 -0.97 -15.26
CA PRO A 30 -11.53 -1.68 -14.44
C PRO A 30 -10.09 -1.16 -14.58
N HIS A 31 -9.68 -0.78 -15.81
CA HIS A 31 -8.34 -0.25 -16.06
C HIS A 31 -8.10 1.09 -15.35
N ASP A 32 -9.10 1.98 -15.35
CA ASP A 32 -8.99 3.28 -14.68
C ASP A 32 -8.96 3.15 -13.16
N GLN A 33 -9.64 2.14 -12.61
CA GLN A 33 -9.62 1.84 -11.17
C GLN A 33 -8.22 1.45 -10.70
N TYR A 34 -7.48 0.61 -11.45
CA TYR A 34 -6.13 0.20 -11.07
C TYR A 34 -5.17 1.37 -10.94
N HIS A 35 -5.09 2.20 -11.98
CA HIS A 35 -4.21 3.38 -12.00
C HIS A 35 -4.57 4.34 -10.87
N TYR A 36 -5.86 4.53 -10.64
CA TYR A 36 -6.35 5.33 -9.54
C TYR A 36 -5.89 4.80 -8.17
N TYR A 37 -6.14 3.53 -7.85
CA TYR A 37 -5.75 2.95 -6.56
C TYR A 37 -4.24 2.99 -6.36
N ALA A 38 -3.44 2.78 -7.42
CA ALA A 38 -2.00 2.89 -7.36
C ALA A 38 -1.55 4.30 -6.93
N GLN A 39 -2.02 5.35 -7.63
CA GLN A 39 -1.70 6.73 -7.28
C GLN A 39 -2.19 7.11 -5.88
N PHE A 40 -3.37 6.62 -5.52
CA PHE A 40 -3.99 6.86 -4.22
C PHE A 40 -3.12 6.30 -3.09
N LEU A 41 -2.73 5.03 -3.18
CA LEU A 41 -1.91 4.36 -2.18
C LEU A 41 -0.55 5.02 -2.04
N ILE A 42 0.10 5.36 -3.15
CA ILE A 42 1.39 6.05 -3.12
C ILE A 42 1.25 7.38 -2.38
N ARG A 43 0.22 8.15 -2.69
CA ARG A 43 -0.02 9.42 -2.01
C ARG A 43 -0.29 9.23 -0.52
N LEU A 44 -1.14 8.25 -0.18
CA LEU A 44 -1.55 7.96 1.18
C LEU A 44 -0.38 7.55 2.07
N LEU A 45 0.51 6.70 1.55
CA LEU A 45 1.71 6.24 2.24
C LEU A 45 2.78 7.34 2.41
N GLN A 46 2.65 8.48 1.72
CA GLN A 46 3.51 9.65 1.89
C GLN A 46 2.90 10.72 2.80
N LEU A 47 1.64 10.57 3.22
CA LEU A 47 1.01 11.51 4.14
C LEU A 47 1.40 11.16 5.59
N PRO A 48 1.68 12.18 6.43
CA PRO A 48 1.92 11.94 7.84
C PRO A 48 0.66 11.39 8.53
N GLY A 49 0.87 10.61 9.58
CA GLY A 49 -0.19 10.00 10.40
C GLY A 49 -0.31 8.48 10.23
N ASP A 50 -1.12 7.86 11.09
CA ASP A 50 -1.38 6.42 11.04
C ASP A 50 -2.45 6.07 10.00
N ASN A 51 -2.04 6.10 8.75
CA ASN A 51 -2.91 5.82 7.60
C ASN A 51 -2.76 4.39 7.08
N LEU A 52 -1.93 3.57 7.73
CA LEU A 52 -1.52 2.24 7.26
C LEU A 52 -2.70 1.26 7.18
N SER A 53 -3.59 1.29 8.16
CA SER A 53 -4.82 0.48 8.17
C SER A 53 -5.71 0.79 6.96
N TYR A 54 -5.87 2.07 6.64
CA TYR A 54 -6.65 2.49 5.48
C TYR A 54 -5.92 2.20 4.16
N ALA A 55 -4.60 2.36 4.12
CA ALA A 55 -3.79 1.98 2.96
C ALA A 55 -3.92 0.49 2.66
N ARG A 56 -3.95 -0.34 3.70
CA ARG A 56 -4.18 -1.78 3.55
C ARG A 56 -5.56 -2.09 2.97
N GLN A 57 -6.62 -1.44 3.46
CA GLN A 57 -7.98 -1.61 2.94
C GLN A 57 -8.07 -1.26 1.45
N VAL A 58 -7.48 -0.12 1.05
CA VAL A 58 -7.47 0.29 -0.36
C VAL A 58 -6.60 -0.65 -1.22
N PHE A 59 -5.49 -1.17 -0.68
CA PHE A 59 -4.67 -2.15 -1.37
C PHE A 59 -5.40 -3.45 -1.64
N ASP A 60 -6.18 -3.94 -0.67
CA ASP A 60 -6.94 -5.18 -0.82
C ASP A 60 -8.11 -5.05 -1.84
N GLN A 61 -8.51 -3.83 -2.21
CA GLN A 61 -9.46 -3.58 -3.31
C GLN A 61 -8.83 -3.73 -4.70
N ILE A 62 -7.50 -3.80 -4.81
CA ILE A 62 -6.82 -3.98 -6.09
C ILE A 62 -6.77 -5.48 -6.45
N PRO A 63 -7.51 -5.94 -7.47
CA PRO A 63 -7.54 -7.36 -7.80
C PRO A 63 -6.16 -7.81 -8.32
N LYS A 64 -5.59 -8.83 -7.67
CA LYS A 64 -4.31 -9.47 -8.08
C LYS A 64 -3.22 -8.45 -8.44
N CYS A 65 -2.97 -7.49 -7.55
CA CYS A 65 -1.98 -6.43 -7.79
C CYS A 65 -0.60 -7.01 -8.19
N LYS A 66 -0.19 -6.79 -9.45
CA LYS A 66 1.11 -7.22 -9.98
C LYS A 66 2.21 -6.16 -9.90
N THR A 67 1.89 -4.95 -9.44
CA THR A 67 2.88 -3.86 -9.36
C THR A 67 3.75 -4.03 -8.13
N GLN A 68 4.96 -4.50 -8.36
CA GLN A 68 6.02 -4.66 -7.35
C GLN A 68 6.20 -3.40 -6.49
N PHE A 69 6.18 -2.21 -7.09
CA PHE A 69 6.37 -0.96 -6.37
C PHE A 69 5.34 -0.72 -5.25
N LEU A 70 4.07 -1.09 -5.45
CA LEU A 70 3.01 -0.92 -4.44
C LEU A 70 3.22 -1.86 -3.26
N TRP A 71 3.61 -3.12 -3.53
CA TRP A 71 3.97 -4.08 -2.49
C TRP A 71 5.17 -3.59 -1.67
N THR A 72 6.25 -3.20 -2.34
CA THR A 72 7.46 -2.66 -1.70
C THR A 72 7.14 -1.47 -0.81
N SER A 73 6.31 -0.55 -1.31
CA SER A 73 5.93 0.67 -0.58
C SER A 73 5.12 0.34 0.68
N LEU A 74 4.15 -0.58 0.57
CA LEU A 74 3.31 -0.99 1.69
C LEU A 74 4.12 -1.75 2.75
N ILE A 75 4.96 -2.71 2.33
CA ILE A 75 5.84 -3.48 3.22
C ILE A 75 6.80 -2.54 3.96
N ARG A 76 7.46 -1.63 3.24
CA ARG A 76 8.39 -0.66 3.84
C ARG A 76 7.67 0.21 4.89
N ASN A 77 6.47 0.69 4.60
CA ASN A 77 5.71 1.49 5.57
C ASN A 77 5.38 0.68 6.83
N HIS A 78 4.97 -0.59 6.71
CA HIS A 78 4.77 -1.44 7.88
C HIS A 78 6.05 -1.59 8.71
N VAL A 79 7.22 -1.76 8.07
CA VAL A 79 8.52 -1.83 8.79
C VAL A 79 8.84 -0.52 9.51
N LEU A 80 8.63 0.63 8.87
CA LEU A 80 8.89 1.95 9.45
C LEU A 80 8.02 2.23 10.68
N HIS A 81 6.80 1.68 10.72
CA HIS A 81 5.86 1.80 11.83
C HIS A 81 5.93 0.62 12.82
N ALA A 82 7.02 -0.16 12.80
CA ALA A 82 7.23 -1.32 13.68
C ALA A 82 6.15 -2.43 13.59
N HIS A 83 5.36 -2.47 12.53
CA HIS A 83 4.39 -3.53 12.23
C HIS A 83 5.08 -4.73 11.56
N PHE A 84 6.08 -5.31 12.23
CA PHE A 84 6.98 -6.31 11.64
C PHE A 84 6.26 -7.60 11.21
N ARG A 85 5.32 -8.10 12.02
CA ARG A 85 4.55 -9.31 11.66
C ARG A 85 3.73 -9.08 10.38
N GLN A 86 3.12 -7.91 10.23
CA GLN A 86 2.32 -7.55 9.06
C GLN A 86 3.18 -7.39 7.81
N SER A 87 4.39 -6.83 7.93
CA SER A 87 5.31 -6.72 6.78
C SER A 87 5.74 -8.08 6.25
N ILE A 88 6.02 -9.05 7.14
CA ILE A 88 6.35 -10.44 6.79
C ILE A 88 5.17 -11.13 6.10
N LEU A 89 3.96 -11.01 6.64
CA LEU A 89 2.76 -11.60 6.03
C LEU A 89 2.46 -11.02 4.64
N LEU A 90 2.68 -9.71 4.45
CA LEU A 90 2.55 -9.07 3.14
C LEU A 90 3.60 -9.57 2.15
N TYR A 91 4.85 -9.74 2.59
CA TYR A 91 5.91 -10.32 1.75
C TYR A 91 5.58 -11.76 1.33
N ALA A 92 5.11 -12.60 2.25
CA ALA A 92 4.66 -13.95 1.93
C ALA A 92 3.50 -13.96 0.91
N LYS A 93 2.53 -13.04 1.05
CA LYS A 93 1.43 -12.87 0.09
C LYS A 93 1.93 -12.44 -1.29
N MET A 94 2.86 -11.47 -1.34
CA MET A 94 3.50 -11.01 -2.58
C MET A 94 4.16 -12.17 -3.33
N HIS A 95 4.92 -12.99 -2.60
CA HIS A 95 5.65 -14.13 -3.15
C HIS A 95 4.69 -15.24 -3.65
N ARG A 96 3.63 -15.56 -2.90
CA ARG A 96 2.59 -16.52 -3.31
C ARG A 96 1.85 -16.10 -4.58
N LEU A 97 1.72 -14.80 -4.83
CA LEU A 97 1.12 -14.25 -6.05
C LEU A 97 2.10 -14.20 -7.23
N GLY A 98 3.34 -14.66 -7.06
CA GLY A 98 4.37 -14.65 -8.11
C GLY A 98 4.85 -13.24 -8.48
N VAL A 99 4.69 -12.26 -7.58
CA VAL A 99 5.16 -10.89 -7.84
C VAL A 99 6.65 -10.80 -7.50
N LEU A 100 7.45 -10.35 -8.46
CA LEU A 100 8.90 -10.19 -8.29
C LEU A 100 9.23 -9.24 -7.14
N THR A 101 10.13 -9.67 -6.27
CA THR A 101 10.60 -8.89 -5.11
C THR A 101 11.86 -8.10 -5.47
N SER A 102 12.04 -6.90 -4.92
CA SER A 102 13.33 -6.21 -4.99
C SER A 102 14.24 -6.65 -3.84
N GLY A 103 15.57 -6.63 -4.04
CA GLY A 103 16.54 -6.88 -2.98
C GLY A 103 16.34 -5.97 -1.76
N PHE A 104 15.96 -4.71 -1.98
CA PHE A 104 15.61 -3.77 -0.92
C PHE A 104 14.42 -4.26 -0.06
N THR A 105 13.39 -4.81 -0.70
CA THR A 105 12.21 -5.35 0.01
C THR A 105 12.60 -6.55 0.85
N PHE A 106 13.42 -7.45 0.30
CA PHE A 106 13.92 -8.61 1.02
C PHE A 106 14.72 -8.20 2.26
N SER A 107 15.69 -7.29 2.14
CA SER A 107 16.48 -6.81 3.28
C SER A 107 15.61 -6.14 4.35
N SER A 108 14.58 -5.40 3.94
CA SER A 108 13.64 -4.77 4.87
C SER A 108 12.83 -5.81 5.67
N VAL A 109 12.39 -6.88 5.02
CA VAL A 109 11.63 -7.96 5.65
C VAL A 109 12.53 -8.82 6.53
N LEU A 110 13.77 -9.09 6.10
CA LEU A 110 14.76 -9.80 6.92
C LEU A 110 15.03 -9.07 8.23
N ASN A 111 15.17 -7.74 8.19
CA ASN A 111 15.29 -6.92 9.38
C ASN A 111 14.04 -7.03 10.27
N ALA A 112 12.85 -7.03 9.66
CA ALA A 112 11.60 -7.21 10.40
C ALA A 112 11.55 -8.57 11.11
N CYS A 113 11.99 -9.66 10.48
CA CYS A 113 12.07 -10.98 11.11
C CYS A 113 12.94 -10.98 12.37
N ALA A 114 14.09 -10.30 12.33
CA ALA A 114 14.98 -10.19 13.49
C ALA A 114 14.39 -9.35 14.64
N ARG A 115 13.34 -8.56 14.38
CA ARG A 115 12.67 -7.68 15.35
C ARG A 115 11.33 -8.22 15.84
N VAL A 116 10.84 -9.31 15.26
CA VAL A 116 9.74 -10.08 15.85
C VAL A 116 10.35 -10.87 17.00
N PRO A 117 9.94 -10.65 18.26
CA PRO A 117 10.36 -11.51 19.36
C PRO A 117 10.13 -12.95 18.95
N SER A 118 11.15 -13.81 19.12
CA SER A 118 11.00 -15.24 18.89
C SER A 118 9.72 -15.69 19.60
N LEU A 119 8.83 -16.37 18.87
CA LEU A 119 7.65 -17.07 19.40
C LEU A 119 8.12 -18.21 20.31
N LEU A 120 8.83 -17.88 21.39
CA LEU A 120 9.11 -18.75 22.52
C LEU A 120 7.92 -18.61 23.46
N GLU A 121 6.79 -19.17 23.03
CA GLU A 121 5.71 -19.66 23.89
C GLU A 121 5.31 -21.05 23.40
#